data_AF-A0A1H4TLD7-F1
#
_entry.id   AF-A0A1H4TLD7-F1
#
_cell.length_a   1.000
_cell.length_b   1.000
_cell.length_c   1.000
_cell.angle_alpha   90.00
_cell.angle_beta   90.00
_cell.angle_gamma   90.00
#
_symmetry.space_group_name_H-M   'P 1'
#
loop_
_entity.id
_entity.type
_entity.pdbx_description
1 polymer ?
#
loop_
_entity_poly.entity_id
_entity_poly.type
_entity_poly.pdbx_seq_one_letter_code
_entity_poly.pdbx_strand_id
1 'polypeptide(L)'
;MPASPSTARAINDRVALRLLQQEGPLTAGQLKQLTGLSRPTVADLVERLTASGLITVVGESGEQRRGPNARLYGIVAGRAHLAALDVRTEGVLVLVSDLVGRVLAEASVPIGGDAGTGPAVEQAVAAVERTAKEAGADRLHTVGIGAPGLIDPATGDLRDSAGLPAWHRNLAAALQERLPGARVTVENETNLAALAEQREGAARDRDTFVLLWLGHGVGAAVVLDGILRRGASGGTGEIGFLPVPGTTSLPSATDCDGGFHSLTGAAAIGALAVRLGLPAPATPDGPGAAAIVRRASETTTERLDGGDAGTARVTSATGRGRLTPGESVPVAGAVAADGGEGPAGAGRAAASPAEAGHGCSAPGGSAFVDAVVAADGDVGTNGLTGSPAAGTDAGRGRLAPGGSAPLDADLAARFLGVLADRIAVGVASVVAVLDPGCVVLGGEVGQAGGAVLARLVQERLRRMSPLATEVRASSLGGTAVLRGALLTARERAQDELFAPPERR
;
A
#
# COMPACT_ATOMS: atom_id res chain seq x y z
N MET A 1 -10.13 -32.04 22.28
CA MET A 1 -10.85 -33.14 21.61
C MET A 1 -10.07 -33.52 20.36
N PRO A 2 -9.84 -34.82 20.07
CA PRO A 2 -9.20 -35.22 18.81
C PRO A 2 -10.04 -34.77 17.61
N ALA A 3 -9.38 -34.33 16.53
CA ALA A 3 -10.05 -33.89 15.31
C ALA A 3 -10.91 -35.04 14.75
N SER A 4 -12.12 -34.72 14.26
CA SER A 4 -12.96 -35.71 13.60
C SER A 4 -12.23 -36.32 12.39
N PRO A 5 -12.51 -37.57 11.99
CA PRO A 5 -11.89 -38.18 10.81
C PRO A 5 -12.03 -37.34 9.53
N SER A 6 -13.16 -36.63 9.37
CA SER A 6 -13.38 -35.67 8.28
C SER A 6 -12.47 -34.44 8.37
N THR A 7 -12.27 -33.91 9.58
CA THR A 7 -11.38 -32.75 9.80
C THR A 7 -9.92 -33.12 9.53
N ALA A 8 -9.48 -34.30 10.00
CA ALA A 8 -8.13 -34.79 9.74
C ALA A 8 -7.86 -34.98 8.24
N ARG A 9 -8.84 -35.48 7.48
CA ARG A 9 -8.74 -35.61 6.01
C ARG A 9 -8.62 -34.25 5.33
N ALA A 10 -9.48 -33.29 5.68
CA ALA A 10 -9.42 -31.95 5.10
C ALA A 10 -8.09 -31.24 5.39
N ILE A 11 -7.52 -31.42 6.59
CA ILE A 11 -6.19 -30.92 6.93
C ILE A 11 -5.13 -31.56 6.02
N ASN A 12 -5.15 -32.88 5.85
CA ASN A 12 -4.19 -33.58 5.00
C ASN A 12 -4.28 -33.14 3.54
N ASP A 13 -5.49 -33.01 2.99
CA ASP A 13 -5.73 -32.56 1.62
C ASP A 13 -5.16 -31.16 1.41
N ARG A 14 -5.42 -30.25 2.35
CA ARG A 14 -4.91 -28.87 2.32
C ARG A 14 -3.38 -28.81 2.43
N VAL A 15 -2.76 -29.68 3.23
CA VAL A 15 -1.28 -29.78 3.28
C VAL A 15 -0.72 -30.27 1.95
N ALA A 16 -1.30 -31.32 1.36
CA ALA A 16 -0.81 -31.86 0.08
C ALA A 16 -0.98 -30.86 -1.08
N LEU A 17 -2.11 -30.14 -1.14
CA LEU A 17 -2.35 -29.12 -2.15
C LEU A 17 -1.39 -27.93 -1.99
N ARG A 18 -1.08 -27.51 -0.77
CA ARG A 18 -0.04 -26.49 -0.51
C ARG A 18 1.34 -26.95 -0.99
N LEU A 19 1.70 -28.22 -0.75
CA LEU A 19 2.98 -28.76 -1.23
C LEU A 19 3.04 -28.79 -2.77
N LEU A 20 1.99 -29.24 -3.43
CA LEU A 20 1.91 -29.23 -4.90
C LEU A 20 1.97 -27.81 -5.48
N GLN A 21 1.47 -26.82 -4.73
CA GLN A 21 1.53 -25.42 -5.11
C GLN A 21 2.95 -24.83 -4.96
N GLN A 22 3.68 -25.23 -3.92
CA GLN A 22 5.01 -24.70 -3.58
C GLN A 22 6.12 -25.40 -4.37
N GLU A 23 6.06 -26.72 -4.46
CA GLU A 23 7.09 -27.57 -5.08
C GLU A 23 6.79 -27.89 -6.56
N GLY A 24 5.58 -27.58 -7.03
CA GLY A 24 5.09 -28.01 -8.34
C GLY A 24 4.65 -29.49 -8.34
N PRO A 25 4.65 -30.16 -9.50
CA PRO A 25 4.18 -31.53 -9.59
C PRO A 25 5.01 -32.53 -8.77
N LEU A 26 4.33 -33.36 -7.97
CA LEU A 26 4.97 -34.33 -7.07
C LEU A 26 4.47 -35.76 -7.33
N THR A 27 5.34 -36.73 -7.11
CA THR A 27 4.93 -38.14 -7.04
C THR A 27 4.24 -38.45 -5.71
N ALA A 28 3.44 -39.52 -5.66
CA ALA A 28 2.89 -40.02 -4.39
C ALA A 28 4.00 -40.37 -3.37
N GLY A 29 5.18 -40.78 -3.84
CA GLY A 29 6.35 -41.02 -2.98
C GLY A 29 6.86 -39.73 -2.32
N GLN A 30 6.98 -38.65 -3.09
CA GLN A 30 7.39 -37.34 -2.56
C GLN A 30 6.33 -36.75 -1.63
N LEU A 31 5.04 -36.83 -1.99
CA LEU A 31 3.95 -36.41 -1.10
C LEU A 31 4.01 -37.13 0.24
N LYS A 32 4.25 -38.45 0.24
CA LYS A 32 4.45 -39.22 1.48
C LYS A 32 5.62 -38.70 2.31
N GLN A 33 6.77 -38.45 1.68
CA GLN A 33 7.97 -37.97 2.37
C GLN A 33 7.76 -36.58 2.98
N LEU A 34 7.18 -35.64 2.22
CA LEU A 34 6.99 -34.25 2.64
C LEU A 34 5.85 -34.09 3.64
N THR A 35 4.79 -34.90 3.54
CA THR A 35 3.65 -34.84 4.48
C THR A 35 3.85 -35.68 5.74
N GLY A 36 4.76 -36.66 5.72
CA GLY A 36 4.93 -37.65 6.79
C GLY A 36 3.78 -38.67 6.90
N LEU A 37 2.83 -38.67 5.96
CA LEU A 37 1.66 -39.55 5.99
C LEU A 37 2.02 -41.00 5.61
N SER A 38 1.16 -41.94 6.02
CA SER A 38 1.30 -43.35 5.65
C SER A 38 1.05 -43.56 4.15
N ARG A 39 1.61 -44.61 3.55
CA ARG A 39 1.40 -44.93 2.12
C ARG A 39 -0.09 -45.13 1.78
N PRO A 40 -0.90 -45.85 2.56
CA PRO A 40 -2.35 -45.93 2.34
C PRO A 40 -3.04 -44.57 2.40
N THR A 41 -2.65 -43.70 3.35
CA THR A 41 -3.24 -42.36 3.48
C THR A 41 -2.96 -41.47 2.27
N VAL A 42 -1.74 -41.52 1.73
CA VAL A 42 -1.39 -40.76 0.52
C VAL A 42 -2.12 -41.30 -0.70
N ALA A 43 -2.28 -42.62 -0.82
CA ALA A 43 -3.04 -43.22 -1.91
C ALA A 43 -4.51 -42.74 -1.91
N ASP A 44 -5.17 -42.80 -0.75
CA ASP A 44 -6.55 -42.30 -0.55
C ASP A 44 -6.68 -40.80 -0.83
N LEU A 45 -5.71 -40.00 -0.38
CA LEU A 45 -5.65 -38.57 -0.65
C LEU A 45 -5.55 -38.26 -2.15
N VAL A 46 -4.62 -38.92 -2.85
CA VAL A 46 -4.43 -38.72 -4.29
C VAL A 46 -5.68 -39.13 -5.06
N GLU A 47 -6.26 -40.28 -4.74
CA GLU A 47 -7.49 -40.75 -5.37
C GLU A 47 -8.63 -39.75 -5.17
N ARG A 48 -8.85 -39.26 -3.94
CA ARG A 48 -9.89 -38.28 -3.63
C ARG A 48 -9.68 -36.95 -4.36
N LEU A 49 -8.46 -36.39 -4.34
CA LEU A 49 -8.16 -35.13 -5.00
C LEU A 49 -8.24 -35.22 -6.53
N THR A 50 -7.93 -36.39 -7.10
CA THR A 50 -8.14 -36.65 -8.53
C THR A 50 -9.63 -36.76 -8.84
N ALA A 51 -10.40 -37.49 -8.02
CA ALA A 51 -11.84 -37.62 -8.18
C ALA A 51 -12.59 -36.29 -8.07
N SER A 52 -12.10 -35.34 -7.24
CA SER A 52 -12.66 -33.99 -7.15
C SER A 52 -12.19 -33.04 -8.27
N GLY A 53 -11.27 -33.49 -9.12
CA GLY A 53 -10.71 -32.70 -10.22
C GLY A 53 -9.76 -31.59 -9.76
N LEU A 54 -9.23 -31.66 -8.54
CA LEU A 54 -8.26 -30.69 -8.01
C LEU A 54 -6.83 -31.00 -8.46
N ILE A 55 -6.50 -32.28 -8.66
CA ILE A 55 -5.20 -32.71 -9.19
C ILE A 55 -5.37 -33.66 -10.37
N THR A 56 -4.37 -33.70 -11.24
CA THR A 56 -4.29 -34.64 -12.36
C THR A 56 -2.87 -35.15 -12.54
N VAL A 57 -2.70 -36.24 -13.32
CA VAL A 57 -1.38 -36.70 -13.73
C VAL A 57 -0.88 -35.78 -14.83
N VAL A 58 0.25 -35.13 -14.59
CA VAL A 58 0.88 -34.15 -15.51
C VAL A 58 2.16 -34.68 -16.15
N GLY A 59 2.55 -35.91 -15.82
CA GLY A 59 3.71 -36.59 -16.40
C GLY A 59 4.12 -37.82 -15.61
N GLU A 60 5.31 -38.31 -15.92
CA GLU A 60 5.94 -39.44 -15.24
C GLU A 60 7.39 -39.08 -14.88
N SER A 61 7.86 -39.54 -13.72
CA SER A 61 9.23 -39.35 -13.27
C SER A 61 10.07 -40.59 -13.57
N GLY A 62 11.24 -40.40 -14.20
CA GLY A 62 12.26 -41.44 -14.33
C GLY A 62 12.56 -41.95 -15.74
N GLU A 63 12.64 -41.10 -16.77
CA GLU A 63 13.04 -41.50 -18.15
C GLU A 63 14.37 -42.30 -18.21
N GLN A 64 15.20 -42.27 -17.17
CA GLN A 64 16.50 -42.97 -17.11
C GLN A 64 16.61 -44.08 -16.06
N ARG A 65 15.53 -44.48 -15.35
CA ARG A 65 15.60 -45.54 -14.30
C ARG A 65 14.91 -46.83 -14.72
N ARG A 66 15.54 -47.97 -14.42
CA ARG A 66 14.92 -49.31 -14.57
C ARG A 66 13.81 -49.50 -13.52
N GLY A 67 12.56 -49.51 -13.95
CA GLY A 67 11.34 -49.72 -13.14
C GLY A 67 10.14 -49.00 -13.75
N PRO A 68 8.88 -49.28 -13.34
CA PRO A 68 7.73 -48.51 -13.81
C PRO A 68 7.86 -47.06 -13.33
N ASN A 69 7.75 -46.10 -14.25
CA ASN A 69 7.86 -44.68 -13.94
C ASN A 69 6.79 -44.25 -12.92
N ALA A 70 7.16 -43.40 -11.98
CA ALA A 70 6.22 -42.92 -10.98
C ALA A 70 5.45 -41.71 -11.54
N ARG A 71 4.12 -41.77 -11.51
CA ARG A 71 3.23 -40.67 -11.94
C ARG A 71 3.51 -39.40 -11.15
N LEU A 72 3.59 -38.27 -11.86
CA LEU A 72 3.66 -36.92 -11.31
C LEU A 72 2.26 -36.33 -11.27
N TYR A 73 1.82 -35.90 -10.09
CA TYR A 73 0.54 -35.26 -9.87
C TYR A 73 0.74 -33.75 -9.75
N GLY A 74 -0.10 -32.96 -10.41
CA GLY A 74 -0.10 -31.51 -10.34
C GLY A 74 -1.52 -30.97 -10.14
N ILE A 75 -1.62 -29.74 -9.63
CA ILE A 75 -2.91 -29.04 -9.52
C ILE A 75 -3.48 -28.80 -10.91
N VAL A 76 -4.79 -29.01 -11.08
CA VAL A 76 -5.51 -28.63 -12.30
C VAL A 76 -5.62 -27.11 -12.33
N ALA A 77 -4.63 -26.45 -12.92
CA ALA A 77 -4.48 -25.00 -12.88
C ALA A 77 -5.72 -24.23 -13.38
N GLY A 78 -6.33 -24.71 -14.47
CA GLY A 78 -7.56 -24.13 -15.04
C GLY A 78 -8.84 -24.36 -14.22
N ARG A 79 -8.75 -24.95 -13.01
CA ARG A 79 -9.89 -25.13 -12.12
C ARG A 79 -10.49 -23.81 -11.64
N ALA A 80 -9.67 -22.76 -11.59
CA ALA A 80 -10.10 -21.40 -11.33
C ALA A 80 -9.19 -20.40 -12.04
N HIS A 81 -9.79 -19.32 -12.52
CA HIS A 81 -9.09 -18.14 -12.99
C HIS A 81 -9.26 -17.02 -11.97
N LEU A 82 -8.18 -16.31 -11.69
CA LEU A 82 -8.11 -15.26 -10.68
C LEU A 82 -7.80 -13.94 -11.38
N ALA A 83 -8.41 -12.86 -10.93
CA ALA A 83 -8.02 -11.52 -11.35
C ALA A 83 -7.43 -10.75 -10.16
N ALA A 84 -6.40 -9.96 -10.42
CA ALA A 84 -5.79 -9.05 -9.48
C ALA A 84 -5.80 -7.66 -10.10
N LEU A 85 -6.21 -6.65 -9.32
CA LEU A 85 -6.25 -5.26 -9.72
C LEU A 85 -5.36 -4.43 -8.79
N ASP A 86 -4.63 -3.49 -9.37
CA ASP A 86 -3.98 -2.38 -8.67
C ASP A 86 -4.63 -1.09 -9.17
N VAL A 87 -5.48 -0.50 -8.33
CA VAL A 87 -6.28 0.70 -8.58
C VAL A 87 -5.49 1.92 -8.14
N ARG A 88 -5.14 2.77 -9.10
CA ARG A 88 -4.38 4.01 -8.91
C ARG A 88 -5.24 5.20 -9.30
N THR A 89 -4.84 6.40 -8.88
CA THR A 89 -5.57 7.64 -9.19
C THR A 89 -5.78 7.86 -10.69
N GLU A 90 -4.79 7.51 -11.52
CA GLU A 90 -4.81 7.74 -12.97
C GLU A 90 -4.96 6.46 -13.81
N GLY A 91 -5.36 5.34 -13.20
CA GLY A 91 -5.54 4.10 -13.95
C GLY A 91 -5.65 2.84 -13.13
N VAL A 92 -5.82 1.72 -13.83
CA VAL A 92 -5.89 0.39 -13.24
C VAL A 92 -4.93 -0.55 -13.97
N LEU A 93 -4.17 -1.31 -13.19
CA LEU A 93 -3.46 -2.49 -13.70
C LEU A 93 -4.32 -3.71 -13.41
N VAL A 94 -4.43 -4.60 -14.38
CA VAL A 94 -5.18 -5.85 -14.30
C VAL A 94 -4.26 -7.01 -14.65
N LEU A 95 -4.31 -8.07 -13.86
CA LEU A 95 -3.64 -9.33 -14.13
C LEU A 95 -4.64 -10.46 -13.98
N VAL A 96 -4.65 -11.40 -14.92
CA VAL A 96 -5.43 -12.64 -14.82
C VAL A 96 -4.48 -13.83 -14.77
N SER A 97 -4.68 -14.72 -13.80
CA SER A 97 -3.88 -15.93 -13.61
C SER A 97 -4.74 -17.18 -13.52
N ASP A 98 -4.10 -18.33 -13.62
CA ASP A 98 -4.68 -19.61 -13.20
C ASP A 98 -4.59 -19.82 -11.66
N LEU A 99 -5.10 -20.95 -11.16
CA LEU A 99 -5.11 -21.29 -9.74
C LEU A 99 -3.71 -21.48 -9.14
N VAL A 100 -2.71 -21.83 -9.96
CA VAL A 100 -1.33 -21.97 -9.48
C VAL A 100 -0.57 -20.63 -9.47
N GLY A 101 -1.18 -19.57 -10.02
CA GLY A 101 -0.64 -18.21 -10.05
C GLY A 101 0.17 -17.90 -11.30
N ARG A 102 0.10 -18.72 -12.35
CA ARG A 102 0.72 -18.38 -13.63
C ARG A 102 -0.11 -17.28 -14.30
N VAL A 103 0.54 -16.17 -14.63
CA VAL A 103 -0.08 -15.07 -15.37
C VAL A 103 -0.43 -15.53 -16.78
N LEU A 104 -1.69 -15.31 -17.17
CA LEU A 104 -2.24 -15.68 -18.47
C LEU A 104 -2.44 -14.44 -19.35
N ALA A 105 -2.85 -13.32 -18.77
CA ALA A 105 -2.96 -12.03 -19.44
C ALA A 105 -2.77 -10.88 -18.44
N GLU A 106 -2.34 -9.73 -18.95
CA GLU A 106 -2.18 -8.49 -18.18
C GLU A 106 -2.59 -7.29 -19.02
N ALA A 107 -3.08 -6.24 -18.37
CA ALA A 107 -3.40 -4.98 -19.02
C ALA A 107 -3.13 -3.80 -18.08
N SER A 108 -2.81 -2.65 -18.68
CA SER A 108 -2.76 -1.36 -18.00
C SER A 108 -3.71 -0.42 -18.73
N VAL A 109 -4.63 0.18 -17.99
CA VAL A 109 -5.64 1.09 -18.56
C VAL A 109 -5.57 2.43 -17.83
N PRO A 110 -5.17 3.52 -18.51
CA PRO A 110 -5.20 4.85 -17.92
C PRO A 110 -6.65 5.31 -17.76
N ILE A 111 -6.97 5.96 -16.65
CA ILE A 111 -8.26 6.57 -16.36
C ILE A 111 -7.98 8.05 -16.13
N GLY A 112 -8.49 8.90 -17.03
CA GLY A 112 -8.27 10.35 -16.95
C GLY A 112 -8.89 10.93 -15.68
N GLY A 113 -8.23 11.90 -15.05
CA GLY A 113 -8.73 12.56 -13.85
C GLY A 113 -10.01 13.38 -14.07
N ASP A 114 -10.33 13.70 -15.33
CA ASP A 114 -11.56 14.34 -15.78
C ASP A 114 -12.68 13.33 -16.13
N ALA A 115 -12.38 12.03 -16.11
CA ALA A 115 -13.38 11.00 -16.35
C ALA A 115 -14.44 11.05 -15.24
N GLY A 116 -15.70 11.19 -15.64
CA GLY A 116 -16.82 11.04 -14.71
C GLY A 116 -16.80 9.66 -14.06
N THR A 117 -17.36 9.57 -12.83
CA THR A 117 -17.37 8.35 -12.03
C THR A 117 -17.88 7.11 -12.79
N GLY A 118 -19.01 7.23 -13.50
CA GLY A 118 -19.59 6.13 -14.27
C GLY A 118 -18.65 5.64 -15.38
N PRO A 119 -18.23 6.50 -16.32
CA PRO A 119 -17.26 6.14 -17.37
C PRO A 119 -15.97 5.50 -16.84
N ALA A 120 -15.41 6.01 -15.74
CA ALA A 120 -14.21 5.45 -15.12
C ALA A 120 -14.43 4.02 -14.61
N VAL A 121 -15.56 3.76 -13.91
CA VAL A 121 -15.93 2.41 -13.47
C VAL A 121 -16.11 1.48 -14.67
N GLU A 122 -16.88 1.88 -15.68
CA GLU A 122 -17.13 1.08 -16.88
C GLU A 122 -15.83 0.74 -17.61
N GLN A 123 -14.91 1.69 -17.72
CA GLN A 123 -13.61 1.48 -18.33
C GLN A 123 -12.76 0.46 -17.56
N ALA A 124 -12.75 0.53 -16.23
CA ALA A 124 -12.05 -0.42 -15.37
C ALA A 124 -12.68 -1.84 -15.44
N VAL A 125 -14.01 -1.94 -15.39
CA VAL A 125 -14.73 -3.21 -15.53
C VAL A 125 -14.46 -3.84 -16.90
N ALA A 126 -14.56 -3.06 -17.97
CA ALA A 126 -14.26 -3.52 -19.32
C ALA A 126 -12.80 -3.96 -19.48
N ALA A 127 -11.87 -3.37 -18.73
CA ALA A 127 -10.49 -3.83 -18.68
C ALA A 127 -10.40 -5.25 -18.10
N VAL A 128 -11.07 -5.52 -16.97
CA VAL A 128 -11.11 -6.84 -16.36
C VAL A 128 -11.74 -7.88 -17.28
N GLU A 129 -12.90 -7.59 -17.87
CA GLU A 129 -13.60 -8.50 -18.78
C GLU A 129 -12.74 -8.84 -20.01
N ARG A 130 -12.09 -7.83 -20.60
CA ARG A 130 -11.22 -8.02 -21.77
C ARG A 130 -9.99 -8.86 -21.43
N THR A 131 -9.30 -8.55 -20.33
CA THR A 131 -8.10 -9.31 -19.91
C THR A 131 -8.46 -10.75 -19.53
N ALA A 132 -9.63 -10.98 -18.91
CA ALA A 132 -10.12 -12.33 -18.65
C ALA A 132 -10.39 -13.11 -19.94
N LYS A 133 -11.00 -12.46 -20.93
CA LYS A 133 -11.22 -13.06 -22.26
C LYS A 133 -9.91 -13.39 -22.98
N GLU A 134 -8.94 -12.48 -22.94
CA GLU A 134 -7.59 -12.70 -23.52
C GLU A 134 -6.86 -13.86 -22.84
N ALA A 135 -7.05 -14.03 -21.52
CA ALA A 135 -6.54 -15.17 -20.77
C ALA A 135 -7.24 -16.51 -21.09
N GLY A 136 -8.32 -16.51 -21.88
CA GLY A 136 -9.15 -17.69 -22.12
C GLY A 136 -9.99 -18.11 -20.91
N ALA A 137 -10.23 -17.18 -19.97
CA ALA A 137 -11.03 -17.45 -18.78
C ALA A 137 -12.53 -17.23 -19.09
N ASP A 138 -13.29 -18.31 -19.26
CA ASP A 138 -14.75 -18.24 -19.43
C ASP A 138 -15.44 -17.58 -18.21
N ARG A 139 -14.86 -17.76 -17.02
CA ARG A 139 -15.34 -17.17 -15.77
C ARG A 139 -14.19 -16.98 -14.79
N LEU A 140 -14.18 -15.83 -14.11
CA LEU A 140 -13.32 -15.55 -12.96
C LEU A 140 -13.93 -16.16 -11.69
N HIS A 141 -13.09 -16.79 -10.87
CA HIS A 141 -13.46 -17.32 -9.56
C HIS A 141 -13.34 -16.28 -8.46
N THR A 142 -12.24 -15.51 -8.46
CA THR A 142 -11.96 -14.50 -7.44
C THR A 142 -11.27 -13.30 -8.07
N VAL A 143 -11.67 -12.11 -7.61
CA VAL A 143 -11.09 -10.82 -7.99
C VAL A 143 -10.55 -10.16 -6.73
N GLY A 144 -9.24 -9.98 -6.66
CA GLY A 144 -8.58 -9.19 -5.62
C GLY A 144 -8.31 -7.77 -6.11
N ILE A 145 -8.70 -6.77 -5.33
CA ILE A 145 -8.53 -5.35 -5.67
C ILE A 145 -7.65 -4.71 -4.62
N GLY A 146 -6.50 -4.19 -5.03
CA GLY A 146 -5.70 -3.25 -4.24
C GLY A 146 -6.11 -1.83 -4.56
N ALA A 147 -6.45 -1.05 -3.54
CA ALA A 147 -6.81 0.36 -3.70
C ALA A 147 -6.22 1.22 -2.58
N PRO A 148 -5.95 2.51 -2.84
CA PRO A 148 -5.64 3.46 -1.78
C PRO A 148 -6.89 3.73 -0.94
N GLY A 149 -6.66 4.10 0.33
CA GLY A 149 -7.70 4.51 1.28
C GLY A 149 -8.05 3.47 2.35
N LEU A 150 -9.05 3.81 3.15
CA LEU A 150 -9.48 3.02 4.32
C LEU A 150 -10.52 1.98 3.92
N ILE A 151 -10.16 0.70 4.03
CA ILE A 151 -11.07 -0.43 3.81
C ILE A 151 -11.66 -0.87 5.15
N ASP A 152 -12.99 -0.89 5.25
CA ASP A 152 -13.67 -1.44 6.42
C ASP A 152 -13.39 -2.95 6.54
N PRO A 153 -12.77 -3.45 7.63
CA PRO A 153 -12.41 -4.86 7.74
C PRO A 153 -13.63 -5.79 7.85
N ALA A 154 -14.79 -5.28 8.24
CA ALA A 154 -16.01 -6.08 8.40
C ALA A 154 -16.80 -6.18 7.09
N THR A 155 -16.93 -5.08 6.34
CA THR A 155 -17.71 -5.07 5.10
C THR A 155 -16.87 -5.26 3.83
N GLY A 156 -15.58 -4.89 3.87
CA GLY A 156 -14.72 -4.80 2.70
C GLY A 156 -14.94 -3.55 1.85
N ASP A 157 -15.73 -2.58 2.35
CA ASP A 157 -16.02 -1.35 1.62
C ASP A 157 -14.89 -0.32 1.75
N LEU A 158 -14.59 0.36 0.64
CA LEU A 158 -13.72 1.53 0.64
C LEU A 158 -14.49 2.73 1.18
N ARG A 159 -14.05 3.28 2.31
CA ARG A 159 -14.65 4.45 2.96
C ARG A 159 -14.37 5.72 2.15
N ASP A 160 -15.31 6.65 2.22
CA ASP A 160 -15.15 7.95 1.59
C ASP A 160 -13.94 8.67 2.20
N SER A 161 -12.98 9.01 1.37
CA SER A 161 -11.69 9.58 1.76
C SER A 161 -11.44 10.81 0.90
N ALA A 162 -11.12 11.95 1.54
CA ALA A 162 -10.81 13.17 0.82
C ALA A 162 -9.62 12.93 -0.12
N GLY A 163 -9.74 13.38 -1.37
CA GLY A 163 -8.67 13.31 -2.38
C GLY A 163 -8.62 12.05 -3.24
N LEU A 164 -9.46 11.03 -2.98
CA LEU A 164 -9.57 9.87 -3.87
C LEU A 164 -10.69 10.02 -4.91
N PRO A 165 -10.50 9.56 -6.16
CA PRO A 165 -11.55 9.57 -7.16
C PRO A 165 -12.78 8.75 -6.72
N ALA A 166 -13.97 9.32 -6.89
CA ALA A 166 -15.23 8.69 -6.47
C ALA A 166 -15.52 7.35 -7.17
N TRP A 167 -14.86 7.03 -8.28
CA TRP A 167 -15.02 5.75 -8.98
C TRP A 167 -14.39 4.57 -8.24
N HIS A 168 -13.38 4.81 -7.39
CA HIS A 168 -12.68 3.75 -6.66
C HIS A 168 -13.66 2.94 -5.79
N ARG A 169 -14.50 3.63 -5.01
CA ARG A 169 -15.48 2.99 -4.11
C ARG A 169 -16.61 2.26 -4.84
N ASN A 170 -16.89 2.66 -6.09
CA ASN A 170 -17.96 2.06 -6.89
C ASN A 170 -17.47 0.84 -7.69
N LEU A 171 -16.16 0.70 -7.92
CA LEU A 171 -15.60 -0.35 -8.76
C LEU A 171 -15.89 -1.76 -8.22
N ALA A 172 -15.73 -2.00 -6.92
CA ALA A 172 -15.91 -3.32 -6.34
C ALA A 172 -17.36 -3.81 -6.48
N ALA A 173 -18.33 -2.93 -6.19
CA ALA A 173 -19.75 -3.23 -6.36
C ALA A 173 -20.10 -3.50 -7.82
N ALA A 174 -19.60 -2.67 -8.75
CA ALA A 174 -19.83 -2.85 -10.18
C ALA A 174 -19.23 -4.18 -10.70
N LEU A 175 -18.01 -4.54 -10.28
CA LEU A 175 -17.42 -5.83 -10.62
C LEU A 175 -18.23 -6.99 -10.05
N GLN A 176 -18.73 -6.88 -8.82
CA GLN A 176 -19.53 -7.94 -8.20
C GLN A 176 -20.87 -8.13 -8.91
N GLU A 177 -21.51 -7.05 -9.37
CA GLU A 177 -22.75 -7.09 -10.17
C GLU A 177 -22.51 -7.72 -11.54
N ARG A 178 -21.42 -7.33 -12.21
CA ARG A 178 -21.06 -7.80 -13.56
C ARG A 178 -20.52 -9.23 -13.57
N LEU A 179 -19.90 -9.66 -12.48
CA LEU A 179 -19.28 -10.98 -12.32
C LEU A 179 -19.92 -11.73 -11.13
N PRO A 180 -21.21 -12.09 -11.18
CA PRO A 180 -21.93 -12.65 -10.04
C PRO A 180 -21.40 -14.02 -9.58
N GLY A 181 -20.64 -14.73 -10.43
CA GLY A 181 -19.98 -15.98 -10.09
C GLY A 181 -18.57 -15.81 -9.51
N ALA A 182 -18.04 -14.59 -9.47
CA ALA A 182 -16.74 -14.28 -8.90
C ALA A 182 -16.91 -13.68 -7.50
N ARG A 183 -15.96 -14.00 -6.62
CA ARG A 183 -15.84 -13.33 -5.33
C ARG A 183 -14.96 -12.10 -5.47
N VAL A 184 -15.51 -10.90 -5.26
CA VAL A 184 -14.74 -9.66 -5.27
C VAL A 184 -14.29 -9.32 -3.85
N THR A 185 -13.02 -8.98 -3.70
CA THR A 185 -12.41 -8.58 -2.42
C THR A 185 -11.58 -7.33 -2.63
N VAL A 186 -11.62 -6.42 -1.67
CA VAL A 186 -10.85 -5.18 -1.66
C VAL A 186 -9.92 -5.19 -0.46
N GLU A 187 -8.70 -4.71 -0.66
CA GLU A 187 -7.71 -4.53 0.39
C GLU A 187 -6.92 -3.24 0.12
N ASN A 188 -6.40 -2.64 1.19
CA ASN A 188 -5.53 -1.48 1.10
C ASN A 188 -4.23 -1.85 0.37
N GLU A 189 -3.76 -0.97 -0.51
CA GLU A 189 -2.55 -1.19 -1.32
C GLU A 189 -1.29 -1.48 -0.49
N THR A 190 -1.13 -0.79 0.65
CA THR A 190 0.03 -0.93 1.53
C THR A 190 0.01 -2.28 2.23
N ASN A 191 -1.18 -2.75 2.62
CA ASN A 191 -1.40 -4.08 3.18
C ASN A 191 -1.05 -5.19 2.16
N LEU A 192 -1.51 -5.06 0.92
CA LEU A 192 -1.19 -6.02 -0.14
C LEU A 192 0.31 -6.04 -0.46
N ALA A 193 0.95 -4.88 -0.51
CA ALA A 193 2.39 -4.79 -0.69
C ALA A 193 3.15 -5.51 0.42
N ALA A 194 2.71 -5.39 1.68
CA ALA A 194 3.31 -6.12 2.79
C ALA A 194 3.12 -7.63 2.66
N LEU A 195 1.91 -8.09 2.31
CA LEU A 195 1.66 -9.51 2.05
C LEU A 195 2.54 -10.05 0.92
N ALA A 196 2.75 -9.27 -0.14
CA ALA A 196 3.65 -9.64 -1.23
C ALA A 196 5.11 -9.73 -0.76
N GLU A 197 5.62 -8.72 -0.03
CA GLU A 197 6.99 -8.72 0.48
C GLU A 197 7.25 -9.84 1.50
N GLN A 198 6.23 -10.22 2.29
CA GLN A 198 6.30 -11.38 3.19
C GLN A 198 6.36 -12.71 2.44
N ARG A 199 5.67 -12.85 1.31
CA ARG A 199 5.61 -14.13 0.59
C ARG A 199 6.78 -14.30 -0.38
N GLU A 200 7.17 -13.24 -1.05
CA GLU A 200 8.05 -13.31 -2.22
C GLU A 200 9.24 -12.35 -2.15
N GLY A 201 9.27 -11.44 -1.18
CA GLY A 201 10.17 -10.30 -1.21
C GLY A 201 11.10 -10.15 0.00
N ALA A 202 11.31 -8.90 0.40
CA ALA A 202 12.30 -8.44 1.36
C ALA A 202 11.99 -8.86 2.80
N ALA A 203 10.80 -9.41 3.08
CA ALA A 203 10.38 -9.86 4.40
C ALA A 203 10.07 -11.37 4.46
N ARG A 204 10.53 -12.17 3.47
CA ARG A 204 10.27 -13.61 3.39
C ARG A 204 10.79 -14.45 4.57
N ASP A 205 11.76 -13.92 5.30
CA ASP A 205 12.39 -14.48 6.50
C ASP A 205 11.84 -13.87 7.80
N ARG A 206 10.74 -13.09 7.72
CA ARG A 206 10.18 -12.34 8.85
C ARG A 206 8.67 -12.58 8.99
N ASP A 207 8.28 -13.11 10.15
CA ASP A 207 6.85 -13.21 10.53
C ASP A 207 6.33 -11.93 11.18
N THR A 208 7.21 -11.11 11.75
CA THR A 208 6.90 -9.81 12.34
C THR A 208 7.74 -8.74 11.65
N PHE A 209 7.08 -7.76 11.04
CA PHE A 209 7.72 -6.60 10.39
C PHE A 209 6.68 -5.51 10.11
N VAL A 210 7.17 -4.31 9.78
CA VAL A 210 6.33 -3.23 9.25
C VAL A 210 6.79 -2.86 7.85
N LEU A 211 5.87 -2.73 6.90
CA LEU A 211 6.15 -2.07 5.63
C LEU A 211 5.75 -0.60 5.75
N LEU A 212 6.69 0.32 5.57
CA LEU A 212 6.43 1.76 5.48
C LEU A 212 6.28 2.14 4.00
N TRP A 213 5.09 2.58 3.61
CA TRP A 213 4.81 3.04 2.26
C TRP A 213 5.16 4.52 2.10
N LEU A 214 6.06 4.81 1.16
CA LEU A 214 6.49 6.16 0.81
C LEU A 214 6.19 6.43 -0.66
N GLY A 215 5.22 7.30 -0.94
CA GLY A 215 4.82 7.68 -2.29
C GLY A 215 4.04 8.98 -2.30
N HIS A 216 2.95 9.03 -3.08
CA HIS A 216 2.00 10.14 -2.99
C HIS A 216 1.44 10.25 -1.57
N GLY A 217 0.86 9.16 -1.04
CA GLY A 217 0.50 9.01 0.37
C GLY A 217 1.65 8.44 1.22
N VAL A 218 1.49 8.54 2.54
CA VAL A 218 2.39 7.92 3.53
C VAL A 218 1.56 7.06 4.46
N GLY A 219 1.88 5.77 4.52
CA GLY A 219 1.16 4.79 5.32
C GLY A 219 2.07 3.66 5.77
N ALA A 220 1.54 2.72 6.53
CA ALA A 220 2.26 1.54 6.96
C ALA A 220 1.34 0.33 7.01
N ALA A 221 1.89 -0.84 6.73
CA ALA A 221 1.23 -2.12 6.97
C ALA A 221 1.97 -2.85 8.10
N VAL A 222 1.20 -3.37 9.04
CA VAL A 222 1.73 -4.03 10.24
C VAL A 222 1.45 -5.52 10.14
N VAL A 223 2.51 -6.32 10.16
CA VAL A 223 2.43 -7.78 10.17
C VAL A 223 3.03 -8.28 11.47
N LEU A 224 2.25 -9.00 12.26
CA LEU A 224 2.68 -9.58 13.55
C LEU A 224 2.32 -11.06 13.58
N ASP A 225 3.28 -11.92 13.88
CA ASP A 225 3.12 -13.39 13.95
C ASP A 225 2.62 -14.00 12.62
N GLY A 226 3.08 -13.46 11.50
CA GLY A 226 2.66 -13.88 10.17
C GLY A 226 1.31 -13.31 9.74
N ILE A 227 0.67 -12.50 10.59
CA ILE A 227 -0.71 -12.04 10.40
C ILE A 227 -0.73 -10.52 10.17
N LEU A 228 -1.29 -10.13 9.03
CA LEU A 228 -1.59 -8.74 8.72
C LEU A 228 -2.63 -8.16 9.69
N ARG A 229 -2.32 -7.01 10.27
CA ARG A 229 -3.18 -6.29 11.21
C ARG A 229 -3.90 -5.15 10.51
N ARG A 230 -5.23 -5.25 10.41
CA ARG A 230 -6.11 -4.22 9.83
C ARG A 230 -6.63 -3.23 10.87
N GLY A 231 -6.70 -3.65 12.13
CA GLY A 231 -7.27 -2.86 13.22
C GLY A 231 -8.80 -2.86 13.19
N ALA A 232 -9.42 -2.14 14.13
CA ALA A 232 -10.89 -2.13 14.28
C ALA A 232 -11.62 -1.39 13.15
N SER A 233 -11.00 -0.35 12.60
CA SER A 233 -11.58 0.52 11.56
C SER A 233 -10.96 0.33 10.17
N GLY A 234 -9.94 -0.52 10.05
CA GLY A 234 -9.11 -0.63 8.85
C GLY A 234 -7.93 0.35 8.78
N GLY A 235 -7.84 1.31 9.72
CA GLY A 235 -6.81 2.35 9.72
C GLY A 235 -5.51 1.99 10.45
N THR A 236 -5.14 0.71 10.51
CA THR A 236 -3.82 0.37 11.08
C THR A 236 -2.72 0.91 10.17
N GLY A 237 -1.79 1.64 10.77
CA GLY A 237 -0.64 2.19 10.04
C GLY A 237 -0.94 3.48 9.27
N GLU A 238 -1.98 4.22 9.64
CA GLU A 238 -2.21 5.62 9.24
C GLU A 238 -1.18 6.57 9.86
N ILE A 239 0.10 6.24 9.71
CA ILE A 239 1.23 6.98 10.29
C ILE A 239 1.40 8.36 9.66
N GLY A 240 0.85 8.60 8.47
CA GLY A 240 0.82 9.93 7.86
C GLY A 240 0.20 11.00 8.77
N PHE A 241 -0.77 10.63 9.61
CA PHE A 241 -1.41 11.50 10.61
C PHE A 241 -0.64 11.65 11.91
N LEU A 242 0.52 10.99 12.08
CA LEU A 242 1.27 11.07 13.33
C LEU A 242 1.85 12.49 13.50
N PRO A 243 1.52 13.22 14.58
CA PRO A 243 2.17 14.49 14.88
C PRO A 243 3.61 14.23 15.29
N VAL A 244 4.57 14.82 14.57
CA VAL A 244 6.00 14.59 14.79
C VAL A 244 6.77 15.91 14.80
N PRO A 245 7.94 15.97 15.48
CA PRO A 245 8.80 17.13 15.40
C PRO A 245 9.16 17.49 13.95
N GLY A 246 9.06 18.78 13.62
CA GLY A 246 9.38 19.31 12.28
C GLY A 246 8.14 19.66 11.43
N THR A 247 6.94 19.30 11.87
CA THR A 247 5.69 19.78 11.26
C THR A 247 5.30 21.15 11.84
N THR A 248 4.54 21.94 11.08
CA THR A 248 4.16 23.32 11.43
C THR A 248 2.77 23.46 12.06
N SER A 249 1.98 22.39 12.00
CA SER A 249 0.60 22.33 12.50
C SER A 249 0.28 20.90 12.95
N LEU A 250 -0.89 20.70 13.54
CA LEU A 250 -1.43 19.36 13.80
C LEU A 250 -2.32 18.90 12.63
N PRO A 251 -2.40 17.58 12.38
CA PRO A 251 -3.36 17.03 11.43
C PRO A 251 -4.79 17.11 11.94
N SER A 252 -5.73 16.94 11.01
CA SER A 252 -7.17 16.94 11.28
C SER A 252 -7.76 15.54 11.12
N ALA A 253 -9.07 15.41 11.37
CA ALA A 253 -9.78 14.13 11.19
C ALA A 253 -9.88 13.69 9.71
N THR A 254 -9.70 14.61 8.77
CA THR A 254 -9.90 14.38 7.33
C THR A 254 -8.66 14.66 6.49
N ASP A 255 -7.58 15.15 7.11
CA ASP A 255 -6.37 15.57 6.42
C ASP A 255 -5.13 15.31 7.29
N CYS A 256 -4.14 14.68 6.68
CA CYS A 256 -2.86 14.36 7.28
C CYS A 256 -1.83 15.50 7.21
N ASP A 257 -2.18 16.65 6.61
CA ASP A 257 -1.37 17.85 6.65
C ASP A 257 -1.07 18.30 8.10
N GLY A 258 0.20 18.60 8.40
CA GLY A 258 0.68 18.80 9.77
C GLY A 258 1.08 17.51 10.50
N GLY A 259 0.78 16.35 9.92
CA GLY A 259 1.31 15.05 10.35
C GLY A 259 2.64 14.70 9.69
N PHE A 260 3.12 13.49 9.98
CA PHE A 260 4.33 12.90 9.40
C PHE A 260 4.35 12.93 7.87
N HIS A 261 3.18 12.84 7.23
CA HIS A 261 3.02 12.99 5.79
C HIS A 261 3.70 14.28 5.26
N SER A 262 3.57 15.40 5.96
CA SER A 262 4.16 16.68 5.55
C SER A 262 5.70 16.72 5.56
N LEU A 263 6.36 15.67 6.08
CA LEU A 263 7.81 15.53 6.05
C LEU A 263 8.29 14.60 4.92
N THR A 264 7.54 13.53 4.64
CA THR A 264 7.98 12.41 3.80
C THR A 264 7.11 12.12 2.59
N GLY A 265 5.96 12.78 2.44
CA GLY A 265 5.12 12.69 1.25
C GLY A 265 5.81 13.29 0.02
N ALA A 266 5.35 12.90 -1.16
CA ALA A 266 5.94 13.31 -2.45
C ALA A 266 6.20 14.83 -2.56
N ALA A 267 5.21 15.66 -2.23
CA ALA A 267 5.33 17.11 -2.26
C ALA A 267 6.42 17.63 -1.29
N ALA A 268 6.50 17.06 -0.08
CA ALA A 268 7.50 17.43 0.91
C ALA A 268 8.93 17.03 0.51
N ILE A 269 9.07 15.93 -0.22
CA ILE A 269 10.34 15.49 -0.82
C ILE A 269 10.75 16.43 -1.95
N GLY A 270 9.83 16.78 -2.85
CA GLY A 270 10.08 17.76 -3.92
C GLY A 270 10.51 19.12 -3.36
N ALA A 271 9.80 19.62 -2.35
CA ALA A 271 10.15 20.87 -1.67
C ALA A 271 11.51 20.79 -0.94
N LEU A 272 11.87 19.64 -0.38
CA LEU A 272 13.18 19.40 0.22
C LEU A 272 14.29 19.45 -0.84
N ALA A 273 14.07 18.81 -1.98
CA ALA A 273 15.02 18.78 -3.09
C ALA A 273 15.35 20.22 -3.56
N VAL A 274 14.31 21.01 -3.85
CA VAL A 274 14.46 22.42 -4.25
C VAL A 274 15.19 23.24 -3.20
N ARG A 275 14.83 23.10 -1.92
CA ARG A 275 15.45 23.83 -0.81
C ARG A 275 16.94 23.54 -0.66
N LEU A 276 17.37 22.33 -0.98
CA LEU A 276 18.78 21.95 -0.94
C LEU A 276 19.54 22.28 -2.23
N GLY A 277 18.84 22.71 -3.29
CA GLY A 277 19.44 23.09 -4.57
C GLY A 277 19.42 21.98 -5.63
N LEU A 278 18.65 20.91 -5.43
CA LEU A 278 18.38 19.91 -6.47
C LEU A 278 17.29 20.43 -7.44
N PRO A 279 17.25 19.95 -8.69
CA PRO A 279 16.17 20.27 -9.61
C PRO A 279 14.80 19.91 -9.02
N ALA A 280 13.81 20.76 -9.26
CA ALA A 280 12.42 20.45 -8.95
C ALA A 280 11.97 19.18 -9.70
N PRO A 281 11.07 18.38 -9.11
CA PRO A 281 10.53 17.22 -9.81
C PRO A 281 9.68 17.70 -10.99
N ALA A 282 9.61 16.90 -12.06
CA ALA A 282 8.79 17.21 -13.22
C ALA A 282 7.29 17.31 -12.86
N THR A 283 6.88 16.52 -11.88
CA THR A 283 5.52 16.45 -11.32
C THR A 283 5.62 16.39 -9.78
N PRO A 284 4.73 17.08 -9.03
CA PRO A 284 4.74 17.06 -7.56
C PRO A 284 4.04 15.82 -6.99
N ASP A 285 4.31 14.64 -7.56
CA ASP A 285 3.66 13.36 -7.26
C ASP A 285 4.68 12.29 -6.83
N GLY A 286 4.18 11.10 -6.50
CA GLY A 286 5.01 9.97 -6.08
C GLY A 286 6.10 9.60 -7.09
N PRO A 287 5.79 9.44 -8.39
CA PRO A 287 6.79 9.22 -9.44
C PRO A 287 7.86 10.31 -9.54
N GLY A 288 7.48 11.59 -9.47
CA GLY A 288 8.41 12.71 -9.52
C GLY A 288 9.37 12.74 -8.33
N ALA A 289 8.85 12.51 -7.12
CA ALA A 289 9.66 12.38 -5.90
C ALA A 289 10.62 11.17 -5.99
N ALA A 290 10.12 10.02 -6.45
CA ALA A 290 10.91 8.81 -6.65
C ALA A 290 12.04 9.01 -7.66
N ALA A 291 11.81 9.76 -8.75
CA ALA A 291 12.85 10.06 -9.74
C ALA A 291 14.04 10.83 -9.14
N ILE A 292 13.78 11.83 -8.28
CA ILE A 292 14.85 12.58 -7.60
C ILE A 292 15.62 11.68 -6.63
N VAL A 293 14.90 10.90 -5.82
CA VAL A 293 15.49 9.99 -4.83
C VAL A 293 16.35 8.92 -5.50
N ARG A 294 15.91 8.39 -6.65
CA ARG A 294 16.67 7.44 -7.45
C ARG A 294 17.97 8.03 -7.96
N ARG A 295 17.91 9.19 -8.61
CA ARG A 295 19.10 9.90 -9.11
C ARG A 295 20.09 10.18 -7.99
N ALA A 296 19.62 10.62 -6.82
CA ALA A 296 20.47 10.88 -5.67
C ALA A 296 21.13 9.59 -5.14
N SER A 297 20.39 8.47 -5.14
CA SER A 297 20.89 7.16 -4.65
C SER A 297 21.92 6.56 -5.60
N GLU A 298 21.68 6.62 -6.91
CA GLU A 298 22.63 6.21 -7.95
C GLU A 298 23.94 7.01 -7.85
N THR A 299 23.84 8.35 -7.78
CA THR A 299 25.00 9.25 -7.64
C THR A 299 25.81 8.95 -6.36
N THR A 300 25.12 8.67 -5.25
CA THR A 300 25.79 8.34 -3.97
C THR A 300 26.48 6.98 -4.03
N THR A 301 25.93 6.02 -4.76
CA THR A 301 26.50 4.67 -4.94
C THR A 301 27.76 4.72 -5.80
N GLU A 302 27.72 5.44 -6.93
CA GLU A 302 28.87 5.61 -7.83
C GLU A 302 30.09 6.21 -7.10
N ARG A 303 29.86 7.14 -6.16
CA ARG A 303 30.92 7.68 -5.30
C ARG A 303 31.53 6.63 -4.37
N LEU A 304 30.72 5.71 -3.83
CA LEU A 304 31.19 4.65 -2.93
C LEU A 304 31.98 3.59 -3.70
N ASP A 305 31.54 3.23 -4.91
CA ASP A 305 32.18 2.21 -5.75
C ASP A 305 33.42 2.74 -6.49
N GLY A 306 33.43 4.02 -6.86
CA GLY A 306 34.58 4.69 -7.50
C GLY A 306 35.72 5.06 -6.55
N GLY A 307 35.57 4.79 -5.25
CA GLY A 307 36.54 5.12 -4.21
C GLY A 307 37.17 3.89 -3.57
N ASP A 308 38.15 3.26 -4.21
CA ASP A 308 39.12 2.39 -3.51
C ASP A 308 40.57 2.76 -3.84
N ALA A 309 41.17 3.57 -2.95
CA ALA A 309 42.59 3.65 -2.60
C ALA A 309 42.84 4.91 -1.76
N GLY A 310 42.28 4.98 -0.56
CA GLY A 310 42.59 6.08 0.35
C GLY A 310 41.66 6.14 1.54
N THR A 311 42.15 5.73 2.70
CA THR A 311 41.53 5.94 4.01
C THR A 311 41.04 7.39 4.17
N ALA A 312 39.76 7.64 3.91
CA ALA A 312 39.08 8.86 4.30
C ALA A 312 38.06 8.50 5.37
N ARG A 313 38.47 8.72 6.64
CA ARG A 313 37.58 8.72 7.79
C ARG A 313 36.39 9.63 7.47
N VAL A 314 35.17 9.12 7.64
CA VAL A 314 33.99 9.95 7.85
C VAL A 314 34.26 10.78 9.10
N THR A 315 34.71 12.02 8.93
CA THR A 315 34.82 12.96 10.04
C THR A 315 33.41 13.31 10.46
N SER A 316 33.01 12.81 11.63
CA SER A 316 31.93 13.36 12.41
C SER A 316 32.18 14.86 12.58
N ALA A 317 31.36 15.69 11.96
CA ALA A 317 31.31 17.12 12.28
C ALA A 317 30.68 17.28 13.68
N THR A 318 31.44 16.97 14.72
CA THR A 318 31.20 17.45 16.09
C THR A 318 31.51 18.95 16.13
N GLY A 319 30.57 19.76 15.65
CA GLY A 319 30.50 21.16 16.03
C GLY A 319 29.96 21.25 17.47
N ARG A 320 30.86 21.35 18.45
CA ARG A 320 30.49 21.73 19.82
C ARG A 320 30.05 23.20 19.82
N GLY A 321 28.78 23.46 19.51
CA GLY A 321 28.11 24.72 19.83
C GLY A 321 27.33 24.55 21.14
N ARG A 322 27.79 25.19 22.22
CA ARG A 322 26.98 25.34 23.44
C ARG A 322 25.72 26.13 23.08
N LEU A 323 24.56 25.52 23.22
CA LEU A 323 23.29 26.25 23.29
C LEU A 323 23.16 26.82 24.71
N THR A 324 23.29 28.14 24.84
CA THR A 324 22.82 28.89 26.01
C THR A 324 21.32 29.15 25.84
N PRO A 325 20.47 28.88 26.85
CA PRO A 325 19.03 29.12 26.73
C PRO A 325 18.71 30.57 27.09
N GLY A 326 17.96 31.24 26.21
CA GLY A 326 17.30 32.51 26.52
C GLY A 326 17.51 33.58 25.45
N GLU A 327 16.59 33.64 24.49
CA GLU A 327 16.07 34.92 23.96
C GLU A 327 14.84 34.65 23.09
N SER A 328 13.69 35.03 23.63
CA SER A 328 12.38 35.09 22.99
C SER A 328 12.28 36.36 22.13
N VAL A 329 11.90 36.23 20.87
CA VAL A 329 11.57 37.37 19.99
C VAL A 329 10.07 37.68 20.13
N PRO A 330 9.66 38.96 20.33
CA PRO A 330 8.31 39.33 20.75
C PRO A 330 7.32 39.45 19.58
N VAL A 331 6.06 39.10 19.85
CA VAL A 331 4.88 39.37 19.00
C VAL A 331 4.25 40.68 19.49
N ALA A 332 4.24 41.71 18.63
CA ALA A 332 3.42 42.92 18.82
C ALA A 332 1.93 42.56 18.64
N GLY A 333 0.93 43.06 19.36
CA GLY A 333 0.80 44.20 20.26
C GLY A 333 -0.65 44.67 20.10
N ALA A 334 -1.57 44.21 20.95
CA ALA A 334 -2.98 44.58 20.91
C ALA A 334 -3.20 45.90 21.64
N VAL A 335 -3.91 46.83 21.00
CA VAL A 335 -4.26 48.15 21.54
C VAL A 335 -5.67 48.10 22.10
N ALA A 336 -5.80 48.57 23.35
CA ALA A 336 -7.05 48.72 24.07
C ALA A 336 -7.91 49.87 23.52
N ALA A 337 -9.23 49.74 23.63
CA ALA A 337 -10.14 50.87 23.68
C ALA A 337 -11.30 50.57 24.63
N ASP A 338 -11.66 51.62 25.36
CA ASP A 338 -12.43 51.70 26.58
C ASP A 338 -13.82 52.32 26.29
N GLY A 339 -14.78 52.07 27.19
CA GLY A 339 -15.92 52.93 27.48
C GLY A 339 -17.20 52.84 26.61
N GLY A 340 -18.35 52.72 27.29
CA GLY A 340 -19.63 53.21 26.75
C GLY A 340 -20.88 52.46 27.20
N GLU A 341 -21.45 52.85 28.34
CA GLU A 341 -22.75 52.43 28.88
C GLU A 341 -23.96 52.90 28.01
N GLY A 342 -25.09 52.16 28.09
CA GLY A 342 -26.44 52.74 27.94
C GLY A 342 -27.41 52.01 26.99
N PRO A 343 -28.75 52.10 27.22
CA PRO A 343 -29.54 50.88 27.47
C PRO A 343 -30.83 50.69 26.63
N ALA A 344 -31.43 49.50 26.82
CA ALA A 344 -32.87 49.17 26.88
C ALA A 344 -33.78 49.20 25.62
N GLY A 345 -34.65 48.17 25.54
CA GLY A 345 -35.87 48.12 24.72
C GLY A 345 -36.06 46.77 24.00
N ALA A 346 -36.55 45.72 24.67
CA ALA A 346 -37.97 45.33 24.73
C ALA A 346 -38.59 44.95 23.38
N GLY A 347 -38.99 43.67 23.21
CA GLY A 347 -39.79 43.23 22.07
C GLY A 347 -40.01 41.72 21.98
N ARG A 348 -41.03 41.22 22.70
CA ARG A 348 -41.51 39.82 22.70
C ARG A 348 -42.13 39.41 21.34
N ALA A 349 -42.02 38.11 21.00
CA ALA A 349 -43.14 37.18 20.68
C ALA A 349 -42.54 35.87 20.11
N ALA A 350 -42.47 34.76 20.84
CA ALA A 350 -43.55 33.79 21.10
C ALA A 350 -43.83 32.84 19.92
N ALA A 351 -43.32 31.61 19.99
CA ALA A 351 -44.07 30.38 19.71
C ALA A 351 -43.30 29.16 20.26
N SER A 352 -44.00 28.36 21.04
CA SER A 352 -43.67 27.08 21.69
C SER A 352 -45.01 26.31 21.77
N PRO A 353 -45.15 25.09 22.32
CA PRO A 353 -44.22 23.96 22.56
C PRO A 353 -44.81 22.59 22.12
N ALA A 354 -44.05 21.51 22.30
CA ALA A 354 -44.44 20.27 23.04
C ALA A 354 -43.28 19.24 22.89
N GLU A 355 -42.44 18.92 23.89
CA GLU A 355 -42.65 18.18 25.18
C GLU A 355 -43.08 16.71 24.96
N ALA A 356 -42.54 15.66 25.61
CA ALA A 356 -41.79 15.45 26.86
C ALA A 356 -40.99 14.11 26.75
N GLY A 357 -40.05 13.69 27.59
CA GLY A 357 -39.48 14.16 28.85
C GLY A 357 -38.80 13.00 29.60
N HIS A 358 -37.72 13.27 30.34
CA HIS A 358 -37.37 12.82 31.72
C HIS A 358 -35.86 12.93 31.95
N GLY A 359 -35.45 13.65 32.99
CA GLY A 359 -34.06 14.10 33.20
C GLY A 359 -33.37 13.59 34.46
N CYS A 360 -32.13 14.05 34.64
CA CYS A 360 -31.46 14.22 35.92
C CYS A 360 -30.32 15.26 35.79
N SER A 361 -30.12 16.07 36.83
CA SER A 361 -29.40 17.35 36.85
C SER A 361 -27.90 17.27 37.20
N ALA A 362 -27.06 17.96 36.40
CA ALA A 362 -26.01 18.97 36.64
C ALA A 362 -25.36 19.15 38.07
N PRO A 363 -24.18 19.82 38.22
CA PRO A 363 -23.61 20.84 37.31
C PRO A 363 -22.07 20.91 37.13
N GLY A 364 -21.66 21.68 36.10
CA GLY A 364 -20.43 22.50 36.13
C GLY A 364 -19.64 22.62 34.82
N GLY A 365 -19.69 23.79 34.17
CA GLY A 365 -18.53 24.32 33.40
C GLY A 365 -18.68 24.58 31.89
N SER A 366 -19.38 25.66 31.54
CA SER A 366 -19.26 26.59 30.38
C SER A 366 -18.80 26.13 28.98
N ALA A 367 -19.64 26.49 28.01
CA ALA A 367 -19.56 26.28 26.56
C ALA A 367 -19.01 27.49 25.74
N PHE A 368 -19.17 27.37 24.41
CA PHE A 368 -19.11 28.35 23.30
C PHE A 368 -17.83 28.30 22.45
N VAL A 369 -17.91 28.25 21.11
CA VAL A 369 -18.57 29.22 20.21
C VAL A 369 -19.19 28.56 18.97
N ASP A 370 -20.33 29.09 18.51
CA ASP A 370 -20.91 28.87 17.17
C ASP A 370 -20.85 30.17 16.34
N ALA A 371 -20.83 30.00 15.03
CA ALA A 371 -20.47 30.99 14.02
C ALA A 371 -21.53 32.08 13.71
N VAL A 372 -21.07 33.20 13.13
CA VAL A 372 -21.86 34.14 12.30
C VAL A 372 -21.05 34.59 11.08
N VAL A 373 -21.78 34.83 10.00
CA VAL A 373 -21.50 34.85 8.56
C VAL A 373 -21.25 36.26 7.98
N ALA A 374 -20.44 36.27 6.91
CA ALA A 374 -20.35 37.13 5.71
C ALA A 374 -20.36 38.68 5.77
N ALA A 375 -19.46 39.24 4.96
CA ALA A 375 -19.75 40.38 4.07
C ALA A 375 -18.97 40.24 2.74
N ASP A 376 -19.69 40.50 1.66
CA ASP A 376 -19.33 40.45 0.23
C ASP A 376 -18.23 41.43 -0.22
N GLY A 377 -17.62 41.11 -1.38
CA GLY A 377 -16.78 42.01 -2.16
C GLY A 377 -16.36 41.39 -3.51
N ASP A 378 -17.23 41.56 -4.50
CA ASP A 378 -17.14 41.18 -5.93
C ASP A 378 -16.01 41.90 -6.70
N VAL A 379 -15.24 41.17 -7.53
CA VAL A 379 -14.63 41.67 -8.79
C VAL A 379 -14.42 40.52 -9.79
N GLY A 380 -15.32 40.41 -10.77
CA GLY A 380 -14.98 40.67 -12.18
C GLY A 380 -14.16 39.64 -12.97
N THR A 381 -14.88 38.88 -13.79
CA THR A 381 -14.47 38.04 -14.91
C THR A 381 -13.57 38.70 -15.97
N ASN A 382 -12.66 37.93 -16.57
CA ASN A 382 -12.41 37.96 -18.02
C ASN A 382 -11.80 36.64 -18.52
N GLY A 383 -12.54 35.98 -19.40
CA GLY A 383 -12.06 34.83 -20.16
C GLY A 383 -11.32 35.26 -21.43
N LEU A 384 -10.42 34.40 -21.89
CA LEU A 384 -9.99 34.38 -23.29
C LEU A 384 -9.87 32.92 -23.75
N THR A 385 -10.80 32.58 -24.63
CA THR A 385 -10.85 31.42 -25.51
C THR A 385 -9.78 31.51 -26.59
N GLY A 386 -9.18 30.39 -26.97
CA GLY A 386 -8.34 30.29 -28.17
C GLY A 386 -7.73 28.91 -28.39
N SER A 387 -8.53 27.95 -28.85
CA SER A 387 -8.02 26.74 -29.53
C SER A 387 -7.33 27.10 -30.85
N PRO A 388 -6.41 26.25 -31.31
CA PRO A 388 -6.51 25.79 -32.69
C PRO A 388 -6.50 24.25 -32.77
N ALA A 389 -7.33 23.74 -33.68
CA ALA A 389 -7.44 22.33 -34.01
C ALA A 389 -6.56 21.94 -35.20
N ALA A 390 -6.02 20.71 -35.09
CA ALA A 390 -5.74 19.72 -36.12
C ALA A 390 -4.66 19.95 -37.20
N GLY A 391 -3.70 19.01 -37.22
CA GLY A 391 -2.80 18.71 -38.34
C GLY A 391 -1.90 17.52 -38.02
N THR A 392 -2.22 16.35 -38.59
CA THR A 392 -1.57 15.03 -38.48
C THR A 392 -0.13 14.98 -39.01
N ASP A 393 0.78 14.25 -38.36
CA ASP A 393 1.60 13.20 -39.00
C ASP A 393 2.33 12.30 -37.99
N ALA A 394 2.54 11.06 -38.40
CA ALA A 394 3.14 9.96 -37.68
C ALA A 394 4.65 10.14 -37.46
N GLY A 395 5.11 9.76 -36.26
CA GLY A 395 6.54 9.61 -35.97
C GLY A 395 6.75 8.92 -34.64
N ARG A 396 6.94 7.60 -34.66
CA ARG A 396 7.50 6.83 -33.53
C ARG A 396 8.93 7.33 -33.26
N GLY A 397 9.05 8.39 -32.47
CA GLY A 397 10.31 8.79 -31.85
C GLY A 397 10.43 8.09 -30.50
N ARG A 398 11.38 7.17 -30.36
CA ARG A 398 11.89 6.82 -29.03
C ARG A 398 12.38 8.11 -28.39
N LEU A 399 11.73 8.55 -27.32
CA LEU A 399 12.31 9.53 -26.41
C LEU A 399 13.61 8.91 -25.87
N ALA A 400 14.74 9.37 -26.40
CA ALA A 400 16.03 9.17 -25.76
C ALA A 400 15.94 9.76 -24.34
N PRO A 401 16.57 9.15 -23.32
CA PRO A 401 16.63 9.78 -22.01
C PRO A 401 17.41 11.08 -22.17
N GLY A 402 16.73 12.21 -21.99
CA GLY A 402 17.37 13.52 -21.97
C GLY A 402 18.47 13.50 -20.92
N GLY A 403 19.71 13.73 -21.35
CA GLY A 403 20.87 13.81 -20.48
C GLY A 403 20.71 14.98 -19.52
N SER A 404 20.17 14.71 -18.33
CA SER A 404 20.20 15.64 -17.22
C SER A 404 21.65 15.77 -16.74
N ALA A 405 22.12 16.99 -16.50
CA ALA A 405 23.45 17.24 -15.94
C ALA A 405 23.70 16.36 -14.69
N PRO A 406 24.94 15.85 -14.51
CA PRO A 406 25.28 15.02 -13.35
C PRO A 406 24.97 15.77 -12.05
N LEU A 407 24.34 15.07 -11.11
CA LEU A 407 24.05 15.61 -9.79
C LEU A 407 25.35 15.64 -8.98
N ASP A 408 25.60 16.71 -8.23
CA ASP A 408 26.73 16.73 -7.29
C ASP A 408 26.56 15.65 -6.20
N ALA A 409 27.59 14.85 -5.98
CA ALA A 409 27.53 13.70 -5.08
C ALA A 409 27.39 14.11 -3.60
N ASP A 410 28.02 15.22 -3.19
CA ASP A 410 27.87 15.72 -1.83
C ASP A 410 26.46 16.27 -1.61
N LEU A 411 25.91 16.97 -2.59
CA LEU A 411 24.52 17.42 -2.56
C LEU A 411 23.53 16.24 -2.52
N ALA A 412 23.75 15.21 -3.33
CA ALA A 412 22.95 13.97 -3.34
C ALA A 412 22.95 13.29 -1.97
N ALA A 413 24.12 13.10 -1.38
CA ALA A 413 24.28 12.49 -0.07
C ALA A 413 23.63 13.33 1.04
N ARG A 414 23.75 14.67 0.97
CA ARG A 414 23.06 15.58 1.91
C ARG A 414 21.55 15.47 1.82
N PHE A 415 21.00 15.45 0.60
CA PHE A 415 19.56 15.29 0.39
C PHE A 415 19.03 13.98 0.97
N LEU A 416 19.68 12.85 0.64
CA LEU A 416 19.30 11.55 1.20
C LEU A 416 19.48 11.50 2.72
N GLY A 417 20.50 12.16 3.26
CA GLY A 417 20.73 12.27 4.70
C GLY A 417 19.57 12.96 5.43
N VAL A 418 19.09 14.10 4.91
CA VAL A 418 17.95 14.82 5.49
C VAL A 418 16.65 14.06 5.31
N LEU A 419 16.45 13.42 4.15
CA LEU A 419 15.28 12.56 3.93
C LEU A 419 15.27 11.37 4.90
N ALA A 420 16.41 10.73 5.11
CA ALA A 420 16.56 9.64 6.08
C ALA A 420 16.28 10.10 7.52
N ASP A 421 16.72 11.31 7.89
CA ASP A 421 16.39 11.90 9.19
C ASP A 421 14.87 12.07 9.35
N ARG A 422 14.18 12.58 8.33
CA ARG A 422 12.72 12.72 8.34
C ARG A 422 12.03 11.37 8.49
N ILE A 423 12.38 10.39 7.65
CA ILE A 423 11.78 9.04 7.69
C ILE A 423 12.01 8.38 9.06
N ALA A 424 13.21 8.51 9.62
CA ALA A 424 13.55 7.90 10.91
C ALA A 424 12.70 8.40 12.08
N VAL A 425 12.19 9.65 12.05
CA VAL A 425 11.31 10.17 13.09
C VAL A 425 9.99 9.39 13.15
N GLY A 426 9.36 9.14 12.00
CA GLY A 426 8.14 8.32 11.94
C GLY A 426 8.43 6.86 12.30
N VAL A 427 9.50 6.28 11.73
CA VAL A 427 9.86 4.88 12.00
C VAL A 427 10.22 4.65 13.47
N ALA A 428 10.87 5.60 14.15
CA ALA A 428 11.19 5.48 15.57
C ALA A 428 9.93 5.29 16.43
N SER A 429 8.83 5.97 16.10
CA SER A 429 7.54 5.82 16.78
C SER A 429 6.96 4.42 16.59
N VAL A 430 7.05 3.87 15.38
CA VAL A 430 6.64 2.49 15.08
C VAL A 430 7.47 1.49 15.87
N VAL A 431 8.80 1.68 15.88
CA VAL A 431 9.74 0.81 16.60
C VAL A 431 9.47 0.83 18.10
N ALA A 432 9.20 2.00 18.67
CA ALA A 432 8.94 2.14 20.09
C ALA A 432 7.66 1.42 20.55
N VAL A 433 6.64 1.32 19.69
CA VAL A 433 5.33 0.72 20.03
C VAL A 433 5.24 -0.75 19.66
N LEU A 434 5.75 -1.13 18.48
CA LEU A 434 5.54 -2.47 17.92
C LEU A 434 6.75 -3.39 18.05
N ASP A 435 7.94 -2.84 18.27
CA ASP A 435 9.23 -3.57 18.23
C ASP A 435 9.30 -4.60 17.07
N PRO A 436 9.18 -4.15 15.81
CA PRO A 436 8.95 -5.07 14.71
C PRO A 436 10.19 -5.87 14.30
N GLY A 437 11.38 -5.54 14.83
CA GLY A 437 12.68 -6.12 14.42
C GLY A 437 13.12 -5.83 12.98
N CYS A 438 12.18 -5.54 12.07
CA CYS A 438 12.40 -5.23 10.66
C CYS A 438 11.38 -4.20 10.16
N VAL A 439 11.86 -3.22 9.39
CA VAL A 439 11.04 -2.26 8.64
C VAL A 439 11.42 -2.32 7.16
N VAL A 440 10.45 -2.51 6.28
CA VAL A 440 10.63 -2.48 4.83
C VAL A 440 10.18 -1.14 4.29
N LEU A 441 11.06 -0.41 3.60
CA LEU A 441 10.71 0.83 2.90
C LEU A 441 10.11 0.48 1.54
N GLY A 442 8.78 0.60 1.44
CA GLY A 442 7.99 0.38 0.24
C GLY A 442 7.49 1.69 -0.39
N GLY A 443 6.60 1.54 -1.36
CA GLY A 443 6.18 2.64 -2.23
C GLY A 443 7.27 3.07 -3.20
N GLU A 444 6.92 3.98 -4.09
CA GLU A 444 7.79 4.43 -5.19
C GLU A 444 9.09 5.08 -4.67
N VAL A 445 8.99 5.85 -3.58
CA VAL A 445 10.13 6.53 -2.95
C VAL A 445 11.02 5.53 -2.21
N GLY A 446 10.42 4.61 -1.44
CA GLY A 446 11.18 3.58 -0.72
C GLY A 446 11.98 2.69 -1.68
N GLN A 447 11.35 2.29 -2.79
CA GLN A 447 12.00 1.53 -3.85
C GLN A 447 13.10 2.35 -4.56
N ALA A 448 12.84 3.61 -4.89
CA ALA A 448 13.82 4.48 -5.52
C ALA A 448 15.05 4.75 -4.64
N GLY A 449 14.87 4.84 -3.32
CA GLY A 449 15.97 5.01 -2.37
C GLY A 449 16.83 3.76 -2.18
N GLY A 450 16.24 2.59 -2.42
CA GLY A 450 16.95 1.31 -2.38
C GLY A 450 17.72 1.06 -1.09
N ALA A 451 18.78 0.26 -1.19
CA ALA A 451 19.64 -0.08 -0.06
C ALA A 451 20.35 1.14 0.55
N VAL A 452 20.61 2.18 -0.24
CA VAL A 452 21.28 3.42 0.22
C VAL A 452 20.40 4.13 1.25
N LEU A 453 19.15 4.43 0.90
CA LEU A 453 18.23 5.10 1.80
C LEU A 453 17.89 4.23 3.01
N ALA A 454 17.65 2.93 2.80
CA ALA A 454 17.39 1.97 3.89
C ALA A 454 18.53 1.96 4.93
N ARG A 455 19.79 1.90 4.48
CA ARG A 455 20.97 1.96 5.36
C ARG A 455 21.02 3.27 6.14
N LEU A 456 20.81 4.41 5.47
CA LEU A 456 20.83 5.72 6.13
C LEU A 456 19.75 5.81 7.23
N VAL A 457 18.51 5.38 6.93
CA VAL A 457 17.42 5.33 7.92
C VAL A 457 17.77 4.43 9.09
N GLN A 458 18.32 3.23 8.85
CA GLN A 458 18.77 2.33 9.90
C GLN A 458 19.83 2.96 10.81
N GLU A 459 20.82 3.65 10.22
CA GLU A 459 21.84 4.37 10.97
C GLU A 459 21.26 5.51 11.83
N ARG A 460 20.22 6.19 11.34
CA ARG A 460 19.48 7.20 12.13
C ARG A 460 18.76 6.54 13.31
N LEU A 461 18.02 5.45 13.07
CA LEU A 461 17.26 4.73 14.10
C LEU A 461 18.12 4.20 15.24
N ARG A 462 19.31 3.66 14.94
CA ARG A 462 20.27 3.18 15.97
C ARG A 462 20.70 4.24 16.98
N ARG A 463 20.54 5.53 16.66
CA ARG A 463 20.84 6.64 17.59
C ARG A 463 19.61 7.12 18.35
N MET A 464 18.41 6.74 17.90
CA MET A 464 17.12 7.18 18.46
C MET A 464 16.47 6.11 19.34
N SER A 465 16.78 4.84 19.10
CA SER A 465 16.20 3.69 19.81
C SER A 465 17.28 2.71 20.26
N PRO A 466 17.17 2.12 21.46
CA PRO A 466 18.01 1.01 21.89
C PRO A 466 17.65 -0.32 21.19
N LEU A 467 16.49 -0.39 20.52
CA LEU A 467 16.01 -1.58 19.83
C LEU A 467 16.71 -1.75 18.49
N ALA A 468 17.22 -2.96 18.25
CA ALA A 468 17.90 -3.29 17.01
C ALA A 468 16.88 -3.58 15.90
N THR A 469 16.50 -2.54 15.16
CA THR A 469 15.60 -2.66 14.00
C THR A 469 16.39 -2.66 12.70
N GLU A 470 16.25 -3.72 11.91
CA GLU A 470 16.75 -3.78 10.54
C GLU A 470 15.87 -2.95 9.61
N VAL A 471 16.46 -2.21 8.66
CA VAL A 471 15.71 -1.49 7.62
C VAL A 471 16.11 -2.02 6.26
N ARG A 472 15.12 -2.47 5.49
CA ARG A 472 15.29 -3.05 4.14
C ARG A 472 14.56 -2.21 3.11
N ALA A 473 15.05 -2.22 1.88
CA ALA A 473 14.28 -1.69 0.75
C ALA A 473 13.31 -2.77 0.24
N SER A 474 12.13 -2.35 -0.21
CA SER A 474 11.21 -3.22 -0.96
C SER A 474 11.92 -3.82 -2.17
N SER A 475 11.63 -5.09 -2.44
CA SER A 475 12.21 -5.86 -3.54
C SER A 475 11.26 -6.03 -4.72
N LEU A 476 9.95 -5.87 -4.50
CA LEU A 476 8.91 -6.07 -5.52
C LEU A 476 8.49 -4.78 -6.23
N GLY A 477 8.82 -3.61 -5.66
CA GLY A 477 8.58 -2.29 -6.26
C GLY A 477 7.11 -2.06 -6.66
N GLY A 478 6.90 -1.40 -7.79
CA GLY A 478 5.56 -1.01 -8.30
C GLY A 478 4.64 -2.18 -8.67
N THR A 479 5.08 -3.44 -8.52
CA THR A 479 4.23 -4.64 -8.72
C THR A 479 3.75 -5.26 -7.41
N ALA A 480 4.22 -4.77 -6.26
CA ALA A 480 3.92 -5.37 -4.96
C ALA A 480 2.42 -5.43 -4.66
N VAL A 481 1.68 -4.37 -4.99
CA VAL A 481 0.22 -4.29 -4.79
C VAL A 481 -0.49 -5.36 -5.62
N LEU A 482 -0.19 -5.42 -6.93
CA LEU A 482 -0.80 -6.37 -7.85
C LEU A 482 -0.47 -7.82 -7.49
N ARG A 483 0.77 -8.10 -7.08
CA ARG A 483 1.17 -9.42 -6.56
C ARG A 483 0.44 -9.77 -5.26
N GLY A 484 0.33 -8.84 -4.34
CA GLY A 484 -0.42 -9.03 -3.10
C GLY A 484 -1.90 -9.31 -3.35
N ALA A 485 -2.53 -8.58 -4.28
CA ALA A 485 -3.90 -8.80 -4.70
C ALA A 485 -4.07 -10.23 -5.27
N LEU A 486 -3.12 -10.66 -6.12
CA LEU A 486 -3.13 -12.01 -6.67
C LEU A 486 -2.96 -13.09 -5.59
N LEU A 487 -2.01 -12.91 -4.68
CA LEU A 487 -1.76 -13.81 -3.56
C LEU A 487 -3.01 -13.96 -2.69
N THR A 488 -3.68 -12.85 -2.39
CA THR A 488 -4.91 -12.82 -1.59
C THR A 488 -6.07 -13.49 -2.34
N ALA A 489 -6.24 -13.19 -3.63
CA ALA A 489 -7.26 -13.83 -4.47
C ALA A 489 -7.03 -15.35 -4.56
N ARG A 490 -5.78 -15.78 -4.70
CA ARG A 490 -5.40 -17.19 -4.73
C ARG A 490 -5.66 -17.87 -3.40
N GLU A 491 -5.24 -17.29 -2.29
CA GLU A 491 -5.50 -17.84 -0.95
C GLU A 491 -7.00 -18.02 -0.72
N ARG A 492 -7.82 -17.02 -1.12
CA ARG A 492 -9.27 -17.10 -0.99
C ARG A 492 -9.89 -18.18 -1.88
N ALA A 493 -9.43 -18.31 -3.12
CA ALA A 493 -9.88 -19.35 -4.04
C ALA A 493 -9.50 -20.74 -3.53
N GLN A 494 -8.30 -20.90 -2.98
CA GLN A 494 -7.84 -22.15 -2.39
C GLN A 494 -8.64 -22.50 -1.14
N ASP A 495 -8.91 -21.55 -0.25
CA ASP A 495 -9.73 -21.81 0.93
C ASP A 495 -11.14 -22.30 0.57
N GLU A 496 -11.71 -21.81 -0.54
CA GLU A 496 -13.03 -22.22 -1.02
C GLU A 496 -12.99 -23.56 -1.78
N LEU A 497 -12.05 -23.74 -2.71
CA LEU A 497 -11.94 -24.95 -3.54
C LEU A 497 -11.39 -26.15 -2.78
N PHE A 498 -10.56 -25.91 -1.75
CA PHE A 498 -9.93 -26.96 -0.95
C PHE A 498 -10.68 -27.20 0.36
N ALA A 499 -11.75 -26.43 0.64
CA ALA A 499 -12.66 -26.76 1.72
C ALA A 499 -13.29 -28.14 1.47
N PRO A 500 -13.51 -28.94 2.53
CA PRO A 500 -14.27 -30.17 2.38
C PRO A 500 -15.67 -29.83 1.84
N PRO A 501 -16.21 -30.61 0.89
CA PRO A 501 -17.54 -30.37 0.35
C PRO A 501 -18.55 -30.35 1.51
N GLU A 502 -19.40 -29.32 1.57
CA GLU A 502 -20.47 -29.26 2.54
C GLU A 502 -21.33 -30.52 2.39
N ARG A 503 -21.61 -31.19 3.52
CA ARG A 503 -22.53 -32.33 3.55
C ARG A 503 -23.90 -31.80 3.13
N ARG A 504 -24.28 -32.02 1.87
CA ARG A 504 -25.68 -31.91 1.42
C ARG A 504 -26.50 -33.08 1.94
#